data_AF-A0A6G1RLW0-F1
#
_entry.id   AF-A0A6G1RLW0-F1
#
_cell.length_a   1.000
_cell.length_b   1.000
_cell.length_c   1.000
_cell.angle_alpha   90.00
_cell.angle_beta   90.00
_cell.angle_gamma   90.00
#
_symmetry.space_group_name_H-M   'P 1'
#
loop_
_entity.id
_entity.type
_entity.pdbx_description
1 polymer ?
#
loop_
_entity_poly.entity_id
_entity_poly.type
_entity_poly.pdbx_seq_one_letter_code
_entity_poly.pdbx_strand_id
1 'polypeptide(L)'
;DSGYMIIYVTGRPDMQKHRVVAWLSQHNFPHGAVSFCDGLTHDPLRQKAAFLQSLRTEAEITIVAGYGSTTDVSVYSSLGLAPAHIYIVGRAVKKFHNQCQFLSEGYVAHLAQLEAVALAHSPKGPPRPVLGKGTYGCPAPVDFLRKQSQLLRSRGSSQAERDGG
;
A
#
# COMPACT_ATOMS: atom_id res chain seq x y z
N ASP A 1 -1.77 0.45 -8.32
CA ASP A 1 -0.89 -0.67 -7.99
C ASP A 1 0.29 -0.66 -8.96
N SER A 2 1.53 -0.72 -8.45
CA SER A 2 2.74 -0.44 -9.25
C SER A 2 3.35 -1.69 -9.90
N GLY A 3 2.67 -2.84 -9.85
CA GLY A 3 3.11 -4.08 -10.48
C GLY A 3 4.17 -4.86 -9.71
N TYR A 4 4.40 -4.52 -8.43
CA TYR A 4 5.35 -5.22 -7.56
C TYR A 4 4.63 -6.17 -6.60
N MET A 5 5.26 -7.31 -6.32
CA MET A 5 4.81 -8.24 -5.29
C MET A 5 5.55 -7.98 -3.97
N ILE A 6 4.82 -7.96 -2.87
CA ILE A 6 5.39 -7.82 -1.53
C ILE A 6 5.62 -9.23 -0.94
N ILE A 7 6.85 -9.46 -0.48
CA ILE A 7 7.24 -10.68 0.24
C ILE A 7 7.75 -10.28 1.62
N TYR A 8 7.01 -10.65 2.66
CA TYR A 8 7.40 -10.52 4.05
C TYR A 8 8.27 -11.70 4.45
N VAL A 9 9.48 -11.45 4.92
CA VAL A 9 10.39 -12.50 5.40
C VAL A 9 10.69 -12.29 6.87
N THR A 10 10.28 -13.24 7.71
CA THR A 10 10.43 -13.15 9.17
C THR A 10 11.36 -14.22 9.72
N GLY A 11 12.20 -13.83 10.69
CA GLY A 11 13.03 -14.77 11.46
C GLY A 11 12.26 -15.58 12.50
N ARG A 12 10.93 -15.42 12.58
CA ARG A 12 10.08 -16.14 13.54
C ARG A 12 9.81 -17.57 13.05
N PRO A 13 9.73 -18.55 13.97
CA PRO A 13 9.41 -19.93 13.61
C PRO A 13 7.95 -20.03 13.12
N ASP A 14 7.70 -20.95 12.19
CA ASP A 14 6.37 -21.15 11.56
C ASP A 14 5.25 -21.45 12.57
N MET A 15 5.56 -22.00 13.75
CA MET A 15 4.60 -22.15 14.85
C MET A 15 3.93 -20.82 15.28
N GLN A 16 4.52 -19.67 14.93
CA GLN A 16 3.95 -18.33 15.19
C GLN A 16 3.16 -17.76 14.01
N LYS A 17 2.97 -18.51 12.92
CA LYS A 17 2.37 -18.02 11.67
C LYS A 17 1.04 -17.32 11.86
N HIS A 18 0.08 -17.97 12.53
CA HIS A 18 -1.24 -17.39 12.77
C HIS A 18 -1.17 -16.03 13.48
N ARG A 19 -0.27 -15.88 14.46
CA ARG A 19 -0.11 -14.63 15.20
C ARG A 19 0.49 -13.52 14.33
N VAL A 20 1.49 -13.84 13.52
CA VAL A 20 2.15 -12.87 12.64
C VAL A 20 1.21 -12.41 11.53
N VAL A 21 0.51 -13.34 10.88
CA VAL A 21 -0.44 -13.02 9.81
C VAL A 21 -1.61 -12.18 10.34
N ALA A 22 -2.16 -12.53 11.50
CA ALA A 22 -3.21 -11.74 12.14
C ALA A 22 -2.73 -10.32 12.47
N TRP A 23 -1.51 -10.17 13.01
CA TRP A 23 -0.95 -8.86 13.32
C TRP A 23 -0.78 -7.99 12.07
N LEU A 24 -0.25 -8.54 10.96
CA LEU A 24 -0.13 -7.81 9.70
C LEU A 24 -1.50 -7.30 9.20
N SER A 25 -2.53 -8.15 9.25
CA SER A 25 -3.88 -7.77 8.85
C SER A 25 -4.49 -6.71 9.76
N GLN A 26 -4.34 -6.84 11.08
CA GLN A 26 -4.88 -5.88 12.07
C GLN A 26 -4.27 -4.49 11.93
N HIS A 27 -3.01 -4.41 11.49
CA HIS A 27 -2.29 -3.15 11.28
C HIS A 27 -2.37 -2.64 9.84
N ASN A 28 -3.28 -3.18 9.02
CA ASN A 28 -3.52 -2.76 7.63
C ASN A 28 -2.26 -2.80 6.76
N PHE A 29 -1.39 -3.79 6.98
CA PHE A 29 -0.31 -4.03 6.04
C PHE A 29 -0.89 -4.56 4.71
N PRO A 30 -0.32 -4.15 3.56
CA PRO A 30 -0.71 -4.69 2.26
C PRO A 30 -0.63 -6.22 2.23
N HIS A 31 -1.46 -6.83 1.39
CA HIS A 31 -1.38 -8.27 1.17
C HIS A 31 -0.06 -8.64 0.48
N GLY A 32 0.56 -9.73 0.93
CA GLY A 32 1.81 -10.23 0.38
C GLY A 32 2.10 -11.65 0.87
N ALA A 33 3.04 -12.32 0.22
CA ALA A 33 3.52 -13.63 0.66
C ALA A 33 4.28 -13.48 1.97
N VAL A 34 4.09 -14.39 2.94
CA VAL A 34 4.80 -14.37 4.23
C VAL A 34 5.62 -15.64 4.38
N SER A 35 6.94 -15.50 4.47
CA SER A 35 7.89 -16.58 4.67
C SER A 35 8.42 -16.57 6.10
N PHE A 36 8.46 -17.76 6.71
CA PHE A 36 8.88 -18.02 8.08
C PHE A 36 10.17 -18.85 8.10
N CYS A 37 10.90 -18.79 9.21
CA CYS A 37 12.03 -19.68 9.44
C CYS A 37 11.56 -21.12 9.68
N ASP A 38 12.28 -22.07 9.11
CA ASP A 38 12.10 -23.49 9.35
C ASP A 38 12.59 -23.85 10.76
N GLY A 39 11.66 -24.18 11.64
CA GLY A 39 11.93 -24.68 12.99
C GLY A 39 12.65 -23.69 13.92
N LEU A 40 13.31 -24.23 14.94
CA LEU A 40 14.16 -23.48 15.87
C LEU A 40 15.58 -23.42 15.31
N THR A 41 15.94 -22.29 14.70
CA THR A 41 17.30 -22.02 14.23
C THR A 41 18.07 -21.14 15.22
N HIS A 42 19.38 -21.38 15.34
CA HIS A 42 20.29 -20.46 16.05
C HIS A 42 20.76 -19.30 15.16
N ASP A 43 20.51 -19.35 13.84
CA ASP A 43 20.90 -18.30 12.90
C ASP A 43 19.76 -17.98 11.89
N PRO A 44 18.79 -17.13 12.30
CA PRO A 44 17.69 -16.71 11.44
C PRO A 44 18.14 -15.88 10.24
N LEU A 45 19.26 -15.13 10.35
CA LEU A 45 19.75 -14.28 9.26
C LEU A 45 20.30 -15.12 8.12
N ARG A 46 21.01 -16.21 8.42
CA ARG A 46 21.47 -17.15 7.40
C ARG A 46 20.33 -17.83 6.67
N GLN A 47 19.28 -18.25 7.39
CA GLN A 47 18.07 -18.81 6.76
C GLN A 47 17.38 -17.77 5.86
N LYS A 48 17.26 -16.53 6.33
CA LYS A 48 16.71 -15.42 5.53
C LYS A 48 17.51 -15.19 4.24
N ALA A 49 18.84 -15.20 4.32
CA ALA A 49 19.69 -15.06 3.14
C ALA A 49 19.51 -16.23 2.15
N ALA A 50 19.48 -17.46 2.65
CA ALA A 50 19.25 -18.65 1.82
C ALA A 50 17.89 -18.62 1.11
N PHE A 51 16.83 -18.23 1.82
CA PHE A 51 15.49 -18.09 1.24
C PHE A 51 15.43 -16.99 0.16
N LEU A 52 16.02 -15.82 0.41
CA LEU A 52 16.06 -14.76 -0.61
C LEU A 52 16.89 -15.17 -1.83
N GLN A 53 17.95 -15.96 -1.63
CA GLN A 53 18.73 -16.51 -2.73
C GLN A 53 17.91 -17.52 -3.55
N SER A 54 17.17 -18.43 -2.92
CA SER A 54 16.32 -19.39 -3.64
C SER A 54 15.20 -18.70 -4.41
N LEU A 55 14.61 -17.63 -3.89
CA LEU A 55 13.65 -16.82 -4.65
C LEU A 55 14.26 -16.28 -5.95
N ARG A 56 15.53 -15.85 -5.91
CA ARG A 56 16.21 -15.33 -7.10
C ARG A 56 16.58 -16.44 -8.09
N THR A 57 17.08 -17.57 -7.60
CA THR A 57 17.66 -18.62 -8.46
C THR A 57 16.67 -19.66 -8.91
N GLU A 58 15.70 -20.02 -8.06
CA GLU A 58 14.76 -21.12 -8.32
C GLU A 58 13.40 -20.60 -8.79
N ALA A 59 12.92 -19.50 -8.22
CA ALA A 59 11.65 -18.89 -8.59
C ALA A 59 11.79 -17.73 -9.61
N GLU A 60 13.02 -17.44 -10.04
CA GLU A 60 13.36 -16.35 -10.99
C GLU A 60 12.79 -14.98 -10.59
N ILE A 61 12.61 -14.74 -9.28
CA ILE A 61 12.08 -13.48 -8.76
C ILE A 61 13.21 -12.44 -8.72
N THR A 62 13.00 -11.31 -9.40
CA THR A 62 13.90 -10.17 -9.30
C THR A 62 13.57 -9.34 -8.07
N ILE A 63 14.48 -9.35 -7.08
CA ILE A 63 14.36 -8.51 -5.90
C ILE A 63 14.79 -7.09 -6.27
N VAL A 64 13.84 -6.15 -6.26
CA VAL A 64 14.08 -4.75 -6.66
C VAL A 64 14.50 -3.85 -5.51
N ALA A 65 13.99 -4.11 -4.30
CA ALA A 65 14.28 -3.35 -3.10
C ALA A 65 14.15 -4.22 -1.85
N GLY A 66 14.98 -3.93 -0.85
CA GLY A 66 14.96 -4.57 0.45
C GLY A 66 14.59 -3.57 1.54
N TYR A 67 13.56 -3.88 2.33
CA TYR A 67 13.15 -3.09 3.49
C TYR A 67 13.39 -3.88 4.76
N GLY A 68 14.11 -3.31 5.72
CA GLY A 68 14.43 -4.01 6.95
C GLY A 68 15.09 -3.16 8.02
N SER A 69 15.91 -3.81 8.83
CA SER A 69 16.66 -3.22 9.93
C SER A 69 18.16 -3.32 9.68
N THR A 70 18.98 -2.75 10.57
CA THR A 70 20.45 -2.77 10.41
C THR A 70 21.05 -4.18 10.39
N THR A 71 20.34 -5.21 10.88
CA THR A 71 20.77 -6.61 10.80
C THR A 71 20.63 -7.20 9.41
N ASP A 72 19.80 -6.62 8.56
CA ASP A 72 19.47 -7.13 7.23
C ASP A 72 20.37 -6.57 6.13
N VAL A 73 21.16 -5.53 6.42
CA VAL A 73 22.02 -4.85 5.44
C VAL A 73 22.97 -5.81 4.74
N SER A 74 23.67 -6.66 5.50
CA SER A 74 24.61 -7.63 4.92
C SER A 74 23.90 -8.67 4.05
N VAL A 75 22.69 -9.07 4.42
CA VAL A 75 21.87 -10.00 3.64
C VAL A 75 21.56 -9.37 2.28
N TYR A 76 21.01 -8.16 2.25
CA TYR A 76 20.67 -7.47 1.01
C TYR A 76 21.88 -7.16 0.13
N SER A 77 22.98 -6.71 0.73
CA SER A 77 24.23 -6.46 -0.01
C SER A 77 24.80 -7.75 -0.63
N SER A 78 24.73 -8.88 0.08
CA SER A 78 25.22 -10.17 -0.43
C SER A 78 24.40 -10.69 -1.62
N LEU A 79 23.12 -10.29 -1.71
CA LEU A 79 22.24 -10.56 -2.84
C LEU A 79 22.49 -9.63 -4.03
N GLY A 80 23.40 -8.65 -3.90
CA GLY A 80 23.74 -7.70 -4.96
C GLY A 80 22.77 -6.51 -5.09
N LEU A 81 21.96 -6.23 -4.07
CA LEU A 81 21.14 -5.01 -4.06
C LEU A 81 22.03 -3.77 -3.93
N ALA A 82 21.79 -2.78 -4.80
CA ALA A 82 22.46 -1.50 -4.70
C ALA A 82 22.06 -0.76 -3.42
N PRO A 83 22.96 0.03 -2.78
CA PRO A 83 22.65 0.80 -1.58
C PRO A 83 21.42 1.72 -1.69
N ALA A 84 21.11 2.19 -2.90
CA ALA A 84 19.91 3.00 -3.19
C ALA A 84 18.59 2.23 -3.06
N HIS A 85 18.63 0.90 -3.09
CA HIS A 85 17.47 0.01 -3.00
C HIS A 85 17.40 -0.75 -1.68
N ILE A 86 18.27 -0.42 -0.71
CA ILE A 86 18.27 -1.01 0.62
C ILE A 86 17.77 0.06 1.60
N TYR A 87 16.58 -0.14 2.15
CA TYR A 87 15.91 0.81 3.03
C TYR A 87 15.85 0.29 4.46
N ILE A 88 16.52 1.00 5.38
CA ILE A 88 16.67 0.59 6.78
C ILE A 88 15.94 1.55 7.69
N VAL A 89 14.94 1.05 8.43
CA VAL A 89 14.21 1.86 9.39
C VAL A 89 15.01 2.03 10.69
N GLY A 90 14.98 3.24 11.22
CA GLY A 90 15.56 3.60 12.50
C GLY A 90 16.69 4.61 12.39
N ARG A 91 17.46 4.75 13.48
CA ARG A 91 18.55 5.73 13.57
C ARG A 91 19.71 5.37 12.64
N ALA A 92 20.18 6.35 11.87
CA ALA A 92 21.37 6.20 11.04
C ALA A 92 22.60 5.78 11.87
N VAL A 93 23.32 4.78 11.36
CA VAL A 93 24.56 4.29 11.97
C VAL A 93 25.72 4.51 10.98
N LYS A 94 26.79 5.16 11.44
CA LYS A 94 27.93 5.56 10.60
C LYS A 94 28.49 4.42 9.74
N LYS A 95 28.57 3.20 10.29
CA LYS A 95 29.10 2.02 9.58
C LYS A 95 28.35 1.67 8.28
N PHE A 96 27.06 2.01 8.18
CA PHE A 96 26.20 1.60 7.07
C PHE A 96 25.73 2.78 6.20
N HIS A 97 26.25 3.99 6.43
CA HIS A 97 25.80 5.20 5.75
C HIS A 97 25.88 5.10 4.22
N ASN A 98 26.92 4.44 3.70
CA ASN A 98 27.12 4.26 2.26
C ASN A 98 26.58 2.93 1.72
N GLN A 99 25.91 2.13 2.58
CA GLN A 99 25.44 0.79 2.23
C GLN A 99 23.91 0.71 2.14
N CYS A 100 23.19 1.73 2.62
CA CYS A 100 21.74 1.74 2.63
C CYS A 100 21.17 3.17 2.75
N GLN A 101 19.90 3.31 2.44
CA GLN A 101 19.09 4.47 2.73
C GLN A 101 18.44 4.31 4.11
N PHE A 102 18.71 5.25 5.02
CA PHE A 102 18.07 5.24 6.34
C PHE A 102 16.71 5.95 6.30
N LEU A 103 15.70 5.31 6.87
CA LEU A 103 14.35 5.84 7.06
C LEU A 103 14.17 6.20 8.53
N SER A 104 14.55 7.42 8.93
CA SER A 104 14.45 7.90 10.32
C SER A 104 13.00 8.03 10.79
N GLU A 105 12.13 8.50 9.89
CA GLU A 105 10.70 8.75 10.13
C GLU A 105 9.82 7.50 9.91
N GLY A 106 10.43 6.35 9.63
CA GLY A 106 9.75 5.08 9.41
C GLY A 106 9.11 4.91 8.02
N TYR A 107 8.41 3.77 7.84
CA TYR A 107 7.87 3.36 6.55
C TYR A 107 6.75 4.28 6.03
N VAL A 108 5.89 4.78 6.91
CA VAL A 108 4.73 5.61 6.53
C VAL A 108 5.17 6.92 5.89
N ALA A 109 6.15 7.60 6.50
CA ALA A 109 6.72 8.83 5.94
C ALA A 109 7.41 8.59 4.59
N HIS A 110 8.14 7.48 4.47
CA HIS A 110 8.76 7.08 3.20
C HIS A 110 7.72 6.80 2.11
N LEU A 111 6.62 6.13 2.44
CA LEU A 111 5.54 5.87 1.48
C LEU A 111 4.93 7.18 0.96
N ALA A 112 4.65 8.14 1.85
CA ALA A 112 4.15 9.45 1.48
C ALA A 112 5.12 10.23 0.57
N GLN A 113 6.45 10.08 0.79
CA GLN A 113 7.47 10.66 -0.09
C GLN A 113 7.42 10.04 -1.48
N LEU A 114 7.32 8.71 -1.59
CA LEU A 114 7.21 8.02 -2.87
C LEU A 114 5.95 8.43 -3.64
N GLU A 115 4.82 8.56 -2.96
CA GLU A 115 3.55 9.03 -3.55
C GLU A 115 3.65 10.48 -4.05
N ALA A 116 4.27 11.37 -3.28
CA ALA A 116 4.50 12.75 -3.69
C ALA A 116 5.39 12.85 -4.93
N VAL A 117 6.45 12.03 -5.00
CA VAL A 117 7.34 11.96 -6.16
C VAL A 117 6.61 11.40 -7.38
N ALA A 118 5.75 10.39 -7.22
CA ALA A 118 4.95 9.84 -8.32
C ALA A 118 3.96 10.87 -8.88
N LEU A 119 3.31 11.65 -8.02
CA LEU A 119 2.41 12.73 -8.43
C LEU A 119 3.16 13.86 -9.15
N ALA A 120 4.35 14.21 -8.70
CA ALA A 120 5.16 15.26 -9.31
C ALA A 120 5.69 14.88 -10.71
N HIS A 121 5.97 13.59 -10.95
CA HIS A 121 6.40 13.08 -12.25
C HIS A 121 5.23 12.69 -13.18
N SER A 122 3.98 12.83 -12.73
CA SER A 122 2.84 12.74 -13.64
C SER A 122 2.93 13.88 -14.65
N PRO A 123 3.02 13.61 -15.97
CA PRO A 123 3.15 14.68 -16.95
C PRO A 123 1.94 15.59 -16.77
N LYS A 124 2.20 16.89 -16.54
CA LYS A 124 1.16 17.91 -16.68
C LYS A 124 0.61 17.76 -18.09
N GLY A 125 -0.54 17.09 -18.20
CA GLY A 125 -1.30 17.05 -19.45
C GLY A 125 -1.47 18.49 -19.94
N PRO A 126 -1.60 18.69 -21.26
CA PRO A 126 -1.69 20.02 -21.83
C PRO A 126 -2.75 20.82 -21.08
N PRO A 127 -2.52 22.13 -20.85
CA PRO A 127 -3.46 22.96 -20.11
C PRO A 127 -4.84 22.75 -20.73
N ARG A 128 -5.79 22.20 -19.96
CA ARG A 128 -7.18 22.16 -20.41
C ARG A 128 -7.55 23.60 -20.73
N PRO A 129 -8.06 23.91 -21.93
CA PRO A 129 -8.56 25.24 -22.21
C PRO A 129 -9.63 25.53 -21.15
N VAL A 130 -9.36 26.52 -20.31
CA VAL A 130 -10.37 27.12 -19.45
C VAL A 130 -11.39 27.71 -20.42
N LEU A 131 -12.57 27.09 -20.48
CA LEU A 131 -13.70 27.63 -21.24
C LEU A 131 -13.97 29.02 -20.68
N GLY A 132 -13.58 30.04 -21.45
CA GLY A 132 -13.76 31.43 -21.11
C GLY A 132 -15.24 31.71 -20.81
N LYS A 133 -15.46 32.57 -19.81
CA LYS A 133 -16.78 33.05 -19.38
C LYS A 133 -17.58 33.53 -20.60
N GLY A 134 -18.56 32.73 -21.02
CA GLY A 134 -19.58 33.14 -21.97
C GLY A 134 -20.48 34.18 -21.33
N THR A 135 -20.34 35.44 -21.75
CA THR A 135 -21.31 36.51 -21.50
C THR A 135 -22.01 36.79 -22.81
N TYR A 136 -23.11 36.09 -23.08
CA TYR A 136 -24.13 36.51 -24.03
C TYR A 136 -25.48 36.07 -23.47
N GLY A 137 -26.34 37.06 -23.24
CA GLY A 137 -27.65 36.87 -22.65
C GLY A 137 -28.62 36.19 -23.59
N CYS A 138 -29.54 35.43 -22.99
CA CYS A 138 -30.96 35.28 -23.36
C CYS A 138 -31.65 34.50 -22.22
N PRO A 139 -32.74 35.01 -21.61
CA PRO A 139 -33.50 34.26 -20.62
C PRO A 139 -34.42 33.28 -21.35
N ALA A 140 -34.20 31.98 -21.18
CA ALA A 140 -35.12 30.94 -21.64
C ALA A 140 -35.79 30.24 -20.43
N PRO A 141 -37.10 29.97 -20.46
CA PRO A 141 -37.88 29.67 -19.26
C PRO A 141 -37.59 28.27 -18.69
N VAL A 142 -37.11 28.20 -17.45
CA VAL A 142 -36.89 26.97 -16.69
C VAL A 142 -38.15 26.57 -15.92
N ASP A 143 -39.24 26.27 -16.62
CA ASP A 143 -40.48 25.77 -15.98
C ASP A 143 -40.73 24.26 -16.19
N PHE A 144 -39.84 23.54 -16.88
CA PHE A 144 -40.08 22.13 -17.19
C PHE A 144 -39.59 21.13 -16.12
N LEU A 145 -38.70 21.53 -15.19
CA LEU A 145 -38.10 20.62 -14.20
C LEU A 145 -38.62 20.79 -12.76
N ARG A 146 -39.69 21.56 -12.55
CA ARG A 146 -40.35 21.67 -11.23
C ARG A 146 -41.42 20.59 -10.99
N LYS A 147 -41.78 19.78 -11.99
CA LYS A 147 -42.93 18.87 -11.89
C LYS A 147 -42.59 17.39 -11.65
N GLN A 148 -41.36 17.05 -11.22
CA GLN A 148 -40.99 15.67 -10.88
C GLN A 148 -40.57 15.47 -9.40
N SER A 149 -40.59 16.51 -8.58
CA SER A 149 -40.22 16.44 -7.15
C SER A 149 -41.42 16.39 -6.18
N GLN A 150 -42.60 15.95 -6.65
CA GLN A 150 -43.84 15.88 -5.86
C GLN A 150 -44.42 14.46 -5.73
N LEU A 151 -43.69 13.40 -6.12
CA LEU A 151 -44.20 12.02 -6.06
C LEU A 151 -43.63 11.12 -4.96
N LEU A 152 -42.81 11.64 -4.03
CA LEU A 152 -42.32 10.81 -2.91
C LEU A 152 -42.41 11.44 -1.51
N ARG A 153 -43.22 12.49 -1.33
CA ARG A 153 -43.63 12.90 0.02
C ARG A 153 -45.13 13.08 0.13
N SER A 154 -45.67 12.37 1.12
CA SER A 154 -47.02 12.43 1.67
C SER A 154 -48.08 11.60 0.93
N ARG A 155 -48.46 10.48 1.55
CA ARG A 155 -49.79 10.31 2.13
C ARG A 155 -49.75 9.18 3.15
N GLY A 156 -49.89 9.57 4.42
CA GLY A 156 -50.16 8.65 5.51
C GLY A 156 -51.63 8.22 5.56
N SER A 157 -51.83 7.11 6.28
CA SER A 157 -52.97 6.69 7.09
C SER A 157 -54.40 6.74 6.56
N SER A 158 -55.06 5.57 6.59
CA SER A 158 -56.45 5.27 7.06
C SER A 158 -57.00 4.10 6.22
N GLN A 159 -57.76 3.10 6.68
CA GLN A 159 -58.28 2.63 7.97
C GLN A 159 -59.09 1.34 7.64
N ALA A 160 -59.38 0.52 8.66
CA ALA A 160 -60.61 -0.28 8.84
C ALA A 160 -60.58 -1.82 8.67
N GLU A 161 -61.05 -2.43 9.76
CA GLU A 161 -61.38 -3.83 10.08
C GLU A 161 -62.37 -4.54 9.15
N ARG A 162 -62.30 -5.88 9.12
CA ARG A 162 -63.31 -6.86 9.62
C ARG A 162 -62.87 -8.28 9.18
N ASP A 163 -62.55 -9.19 10.08
CA ASP A 163 -63.39 -10.10 10.89
C ASP A 163 -63.88 -11.36 10.14
N GLY A 164 -63.79 -12.51 10.83
CA GLY A 164 -64.60 -13.71 10.57
C GLY A 164 -63.85 -15.01 10.24
N GLY A 165 -63.78 -15.94 11.20
CA GLY A 165 -63.64 -17.39 10.95
C GLY A 165 -62.76 -18.15 11.92
#